data_AF-A0A9N9SWR4-F1
#
_entry.id   AF-A0A9N9SWR4-F1
#
_cell.length_a   1.000
_cell.length_b   1.000
_cell.length_c   1.000
_cell.angle_alpha   90.00
_cell.angle_beta   90.00
_cell.angle_gamma   90.00
#
_symmetry.space_group_name_H-M   'P 1'
#
loop_
_entity.id
_entity.type
_entity.pdbx_description
1 polymer ?
#
loop_
_entity_poly.entity_id
_entity_poly.type
_entity_poly.pdbx_seq_one_letter_code
_entity_poly.pdbx_strand_id
1 'polypeptide(L)'
;MVNPLNTNSNEIKVEPFLIHTESLEMQLIDLTSKALWSEKFAELKRKLEELEVQKCMYVTQNKWTTFKEMPRIEGLIFNAWNSLPD
;
A
#
# COMPACT_ATOMS: atom_id res chain seq x y z
N MET A 1 -52.78 5.34 13.21
CA MET A 1 -51.49 4.68 12.97
C MET A 1 -51.17 4.87 11.49
N VAL A 2 -50.16 5.69 11.15
CA VAL A 2 -49.79 5.98 9.75
C VAL A 2 -48.99 4.80 9.20
N ASN A 3 -49.28 4.37 7.96
CA ASN A 3 -48.60 3.24 7.34
C ASN A 3 -47.12 3.59 7.09
N PRO A 4 -46.14 2.90 7.70
CA PRO A 4 -44.73 3.24 7.55
C PRO A 4 -44.20 3.07 6.12
N LEU A 5 -44.94 2.39 5.24
CA LEU A 5 -44.59 2.21 3.84
C LEU A 5 -45.07 3.35 2.91
N ASN A 6 -45.83 4.34 3.40
CA ASN A 6 -46.28 5.47 2.58
C ASN A 6 -45.53 6.78 2.85
N THR A 7 -44.56 6.77 3.77
CA THR A 7 -43.87 7.99 4.18
C THR A 7 -43.10 8.57 3.00
N ASN A 8 -43.43 9.82 2.68
CA ASN A 8 -42.84 10.52 1.54
C ASN A 8 -41.32 10.71 1.80
N SER A 9 -40.47 10.52 0.79
CA SER A 9 -39.01 10.60 0.96
C SER A 9 -38.51 11.97 1.47
N ASN A 10 -39.26 13.04 1.22
CA ASN A 10 -39.00 14.40 1.68
C ASN A 10 -39.41 14.63 3.15
N GLU A 11 -40.21 13.73 3.74
CA GLU A 11 -40.57 13.74 5.17
C GLU A 11 -39.57 12.94 6.03
N ILE A 12 -38.64 12.20 5.40
CA ILE A 12 -37.57 11.50 6.10
C ILE A 12 -36.58 12.55 6.62
N LYS A 13 -36.77 12.97 7.88
CA LYS A 13 -35.79 13.75 8.63
C LYS A 13 -34.62 12.84 8.99
N VAL A 14 -33.67 12.70 8.07
CA VAL A 14 -32.37 12.13 8.41
C VAL A 14 -31.64 13.19 9.23
N GLU A 15 -31.52 12.98 10.54
CA GLU A 15 -30.57 13.77 11.31
C GLU A 15 -29.19 13.55 10.69
N PRO A 16 -28.48 14.62 10.28
CA PRO A 16 -27.15 14.45 9.73
C PRO A 16 -26.31 13.75 10.79
N PHE A 17 -25.68 12.63 10.40
CA PHE A 17 -24.70 11.99 11.25
C PHE A 17 -23.70 13.05 11.69
N LEU A 18 -23.44 13.12 12.99
CA LEU A 18 -22.46 14.02 13.57
C LEU A 18 -21.06 13.48 13.20
N ILE A 19 -20.70 13.61 11.92
CA ILE A 19 -19.39 13.24 11.41
C ILE A 19 -18.46 14.36 11.84
N HIS A 20 -17.62 14.07 12.82
CA HIS A 20 -16.49 14.93 13.13
C HIS A 20 -15.58 14.94 11.89
N THR A 21 -15.64 16.01 11.09
CA THR A 21 -14.87 16.15 9.85
C THR A 21 -13.39 15.85 10.07
N GLU A 22 -12.82 16.31 11.19
CA GLU A 22 -11.44 16.03 11.60
C GLU A 22 -11.15 14.53 11.78
N SER A 23 -12.10 13.75 12.34
CA SER A 23 -11.95 12.30 12.49
C SER A 23 -11.98 11.59 11.14
N LEU A 24 -12.81 12.06 10.21
CA LEU A 24 -12.88 11.50 8.87
C LEU A 24 -11.61 11.81 8.07
N GLU A 25 -11.10 13.04 8.18
CA GLU A 25 -9.83 13.45 7.55
C GLU A 25 -8.65 12.63 8.08
N MET A 26 -8.55 12.43 9.40
CA MET A 26 -7.51 11.57 9.99
C MET A 26 -7.60 10.12 9.48
N GLN A 27 -8.81 9.56 9.37
CA GLN A 27 -9.00 8.21 8.84
C GLN A 27 -8.63 8.11 7.35
N LEU A 28 -8.93 9.14 6.55
CA LEU A 28 -8.58 9.16 5.15
C LEU A 28 -7.06 9.23 4.96
N ILE A 29 -6.36 10.06 5.74
CA ILE A 29 -4.90 10.15 5.73
C ILE A 29 -4.28 8.80 6.09
N ASP A 30 -4.74 8.17 7.17
CA ASP A 30 -4.26 6.84 7.59
C ASP A 30 -4.49 5.77 6.51
N LEU A 31 -5.66 5.76 5.86
CA LEU A 31 -5.94 4.83 4.76
C LEU A 31 -5.03 5.08 3.55
N THR A 32 -4.82 6.33 3.16
CA THR A 32 -3.92 6.68 2.05
C THR A 32 -2.48 6.29 2.38
N SER A 33 -2.00 6.55 3.59
CA SER A 33 -0.68 6.11 4.05
C SER A 33 -0.57 4.59 4.01
N LYS A 34 -1.54 3.85 4.56
CA LYS A 34 -1.54 2.37 4.52
C LYS A 34 -1.48 1.83 3.10
N ALA A 35 -2.25 2.41 2.17
CA ALA A 35 -2.25 2.00 0.77
C ALA A 35 -0.85 2.19 0.15
N LEU A 36 -0.26 3.38 0.33
CA LEU A 36 1.08 3.70 -0.15
C LEU A 36 2.14 2.74 0.41
N TRP A 37 2.12 2.49 1.73
CA TRP A 37 3.03 1.53 2.36
C TRP A 37 2.87 0.13 1.78
N SER A 38 1.62 -0.33 1.60
CA SER A 38 1.37 -1.67 1.05
C SER A 38 1.95 -1.83 -0.36
N GLU A 39 1.81 -0.81 -1.21
CA GLU A 39 2.33 -0.82 -2.58
C GLU A 39 3.87 -0.87 -2.58
N LYS A 40 4.50 -0.03 -1.75
CA LYS A 40 5.96 0.01 -1.61
C LYS A 40 6.54 -1.30 -1.08
N PHE A 41 5.89 -1.92 -0.10
CA PHE A 41 6.29 -3.24 0.40
C PHE A 41 6.08 -4.35 -0.63
N ALA A 42 4.99 -4.31 -1.39
CA ALA A 42 4.75 -5.27 -2.46
C ALA A 42 5.84 -5.19 -3.54
N GLU A 43 6.24 -3.97 -3.94
CA GLU A 43 7.32 -3.79 -4.91
C GLU A 43 8.68 -4.19 -4.36
N LEU A 44 8.99 -3.87 -3.10
CA LEU A 44 10.23 -4.32 -2.46
C LEU A 44 10.29 -5.85 -2.42
N LYS A 45 9.20 -6.50 -2.03
CA LYS A 45 9.10 -7.96 -2.01
C LYS A 45 9.37 -8.55 -3.41
N ARG A 46 8.73 -8.02 -4.45
CA ARG A 46 8.94 -8.46 -5.84
C ARG A 46 10.40 -8.34 -6.27
N LYS A 47 11.06 -7.21 -5.95
CA LYS A 47 12.48 -7.01 -6.25
C LYS A 47 13.38 -8.01 -5.53
N LEU A 48 13.07 -8.35 -4.28
CA LEU A 48 13.84 -9.34 -3.53
C LEU A 48 13.67 -10.76 -4.10
N GLU A 49 12.45 -11.13 -4.49
CA GLU A 49 12.18 -12.40 -5.15
C GLU A 49 12.91 -12.51 -6.50
N GLU A 50 12.85 -11.45 -7.31
CA GLU A 50 13.57 -11.38 -8.59
C GLU A 50 15.09 -11.47 -8.40
N LEU A 51 15.63 -10.80 -7.37
CA LEU A 51 17.04 -10.86 -7.03
C LEU A 51 17.49 -12.30 -6.71
N GLU A 52 16.70 -13.03 -5.92
CA GLU A 52 17.04 -14.41 -5.55
C GLU A 52 16.97 -15.36 -6.75
N VAL A 53 15.98 -15.18 -7.64
CA VAL A 53 15.88 -15.96 -8.88
C VAL A 53 17.10 -15.71 -9.78
N GLN A 54 17.47 -14.45 -9.99
CA GLN A 54 18.63 -14.09 -10.80
C GLN A 54 19.93 -14.64 -10.19
N LYS A 55 20.07 -14.58 -8.87
CA LYS A 55 21.21 -15.13 -8.13
C LYS A 55 21.39 -16.63 -8.40
N CYS A 56 20.30 -17.39 -8.33
CA CYS A 56 20.30 -18.82 -8.66
C CYS A 56 20.68 -19.08 -10.13
N MET A 57 20.15 -18.28 -11.06
CA MET A 57 20.48 -18.40 -12.48
C MET A 57 21.97 -18.15 -12.75
N TYR A 58 22.57 -17.12 -12.13
CA TYR A 58 23.98 -16.79 -12.35
C TYR A 58 24.93 -17.82 -11.76
N VAL A 59 24.61 -18.40 -10.60
CA VAL A 59 25.38 -19.51 -10.02
C VAL A 59 25.33 -20.72 -10.96
N THR A 60 24.14 -21.08 -11.45
CA THR A 60 23.97 -22.21 -12.39
C THR A 60 24.73 -21.98 -13.71
N GLN A 61 24.79 -20.74 -14.17
CA GLN A 61 25.51 -20.35 -15.39
C GLN A 61 27.00 -20.04 -15.16
N ASN A 62 27.51 -20.19 -13.93
CA ASN A 62 28.89 -19.90 -13.53
C ASN A 62 29.34 -18.45 -13.86
N LYS A 63 28.41 -17.49 -13.82
CA LYS A 63 28.62 -16.06 -14.14
C LYS A 63 29.05 -15.26 -12.91
N TRP A 64 30.24 -15.55 -12.40
CA TRP A 64 30.75 -14.99 -11.13
C TRP A 64 30.95 -13.47 -11.14
N THR A 65 31.33 -12.89 -12.28
CA THR A 65 31.53 -11.44 -12.41
C THR A 65 30.22 -10.68 -12.25
N THR A 66 29.19 -11.06 -13.00
CA THR A 66 27.84 -10.49 -12.90
C THR A 66 27.22 -10.71 -11.53
N PHE A 67 27.42 -11.89 -10.93
CA PHE A 67 26.95 -12.18 -9.57
C PHE A 67 27.56 -11.22 -8.54
N LYS A 68 28.85 -10.89 -8.66
CA LYS A 68 29.55 -9.99 -7.73
C LYS A 68 29.08 -8.54 -7.84
N GLU A 69 28.57 -8.14 -9.00
CA GLU A 69 28.05 -6.80 -9.27
C GLU A 69 26.55 -6.65 -8.95
N MET A 70 25.86 -7.72 -8.57
CA MET A 70 24.43 -7.66 -8.23
C MET A 70 24.17 -6.69 -7.07
N PRO A 71 23.01 -6.01 -7.09
CA PRO A 71 22.62 -5.14 -5.99
C PRO A 71 22.45 -5.95 -4.70
N ARG A 72 22.91 -5.36 -3.60
CA ARG A 72 22.74 -5.96 -2.27
C ARG A 72 21.33 -5.73 -1.75
N ILE A 73 20.85 -6.67 -0.93
CA ILE A 73 19.53 -6.59 -0.29
C ILE A 73 19.40 -5.30 0.53
N GLU A 74 20.44 -4.93 1.28
CA GLU A 74 20.46 -3.71 2.09
C GLU A 74 20.28 -2.45 1.24
N GLY A 75 20.88 -2.43 0.04
CA GLY A 75 20.73 -1.33 -0.91
C GLY A 75 19.30 -1.24 -1.45
N LEU A 76 18.67 -2.37 -1.74
CA LEU A 76 17.27 -2.39 -2.18
C LEU A 76 16.32 -1.92 -1.08
N ILE A 77 16.54 -2.36 0.16
CA ILE A 77 15.76 -1.92 1.33
C ILE A 77 15.94 -0.41 1.54
N PHE A 78 17.19 0.08 1.58
CA PHE A 78 17.50 1.50 1.78
C PHE A 78 16.85 2.38 0.71
N ASN A 79 16.94 1.99 -0.56
CA ASN A 79 16.31 2.71 -1.66
C ASN A 79 14.78 2.71 -1.56
N ALA A 80 14.16 1.62 -1.08
CA ALA A 80 12.72 1.57 -0.86
C ALA A 80 12.28 2.58 0.21
N TRP A 81 13.00 2.67 1.33
CA TRP A 81 12.73 3.64 2.40
C TRP A 81 12.91 5.09 1.93
N ASN A 82 13.97 5.41 1.18
CA ASN A 82 14.19 6.76 0.65
C ASN A 82 13.19 7.18 -0.43
N SER A 83 12.36 6.26 -0.93
CA SER A 83 11.35 6.55 -1.95
C SER A 83 9.99 6.93 -1.37
N LEU A 84 9.89 6.98 -0.04
CA LEU A 84 8.70 7.39 0.67
C LEU A 84 8.65 8.92 0.74
N PRO A 85 7.45 9.52 0.63
CA PRO A 85 7.29 10.96 0.85
C PRO A 85 7.62 11.33 2.29
N ASP A 86 8.14 12.55 2.46
CA ASP A 86 8.44 13.18 3.75
C ASP A 86 7.19 13.43 4.60
#